data_AF-A0A0J1LPD3-F1
#
_entry.id   AF-A0A0J1LPD3-F1
#
_cell.length_a   1.000
_cell.length_b   1.000
_cell.length_c   1.000
_cell.angle_alpha   90.00
_cell.angle_beta   90.00
_cell.angle_gamma   90.00
#
_symmetry.space_group_name_H-M   'P 1'
#
loop_
_entity.id
_entity.type
_entity.pdbx_description
1 polymer ?
#
loop_
_entity_poly.entity_id
_entity_poly.type
_entity_poly.pdbx_seq_one_letter_code
_entity_poly.pdbx_strand_id
1 'polypeptide(L)'
;MTNVLLEGPGRTLECVYPKFMVDLVQGDETKRSGGFLQQQKRLRARLTQEVLSQTQLRAWVMAGVSSEHLVMRLKLVEKLAGMIDPGHLALMRIAERLLFMHQMENPRGQATQGVMLQISALSDWFTQRSAYKKKALVQRGLTVQAGEHSEQIFTRWRAGAYDGWSLPGRCFIALEELRWGAFGDACRLGNADVVSMLKDNLRTMATQALAHSVNAAPTTRHYYHQWLSTPAVGGSSEHNDMLSWLGDWCDAERHPVSWSVTQRWQNVALGMPRLCSAKRLVDAMVEEIFAPSSLMG
;
A
#
# COMPACT_ATOMS: atom_id res chain seq x y z
N MET A 1 4.59 5.42 -26.88
CA MET A 1 3.38 4.82 -26.27
C MET A 1 3.68 4.65 -24.79
N THR A 2 3.10 5.47 -23.93
CA THR A 2 3.26 5.33 -22.48
C THR A 2 2.59 4.02 -22.06
N ASN A 3 3.38 3.06 -21.57
CA ASN A 3 2.89 1.82 -20.97
C ASN A 3 2.11 2.17 -19.71
N VAL A 4 0.85 2.56 -19.88
CA VAL A 4 -0.10 2.69 -18.78
C VAL A 4 -0.43 1.26 -18.39
N LEU A 5 0.21 0.81 -17.32
CA LEU A 5 0.09 -0.54 -16.78
C LEU A 5 -1.23 -0.76 -16.00
N LEU A 6 -1.98 0.32 -15.74
CA LEU A 6 -3.23 0.34 -14.99
C LEU A 6 -4.25 1.31 -15.60
N GLU A 7 -5.43 0.82 -15.96
CA GLU A 7 -6.61 1.65 -16.22
C GLU A 7 -7.43 1.93 -14.94
N GLY A 8 -8.14 3.06 -14.91
CA GLY A 8 -9.07 3.40 -13.82
C GLY A 8 -8.43 4.04 -12.57
N PRO A 9 -9.00 3.85 -11.36
CA PRO A 9 -8.62 4.57 -10.13
C PRO A 9 -7.14 4.45 -9.73
N GLY A 10 -6.49 3.35 -10.08
CA GLY A 10 -5.09 3.08 -9.72
C GLY A 10 -4.06 3.67 -10.68
N ARG A 11 -4.48 4.24 -11.83
CA ARG A 11 -3.57 4.62 -12.92
C ARG A 11 -2.50 5.63 -12.52
N THR A 12 -2.82 6.51 -11.58
CA THR A 12 -1.94 7.58 -11.09
C THR A 12 -1.21 7.21 -9.80
N LEU A 13 -1.48 6.03 -9.24
CA LEU A 13 -0.97 5.58 -7.95
C LEU A 13 0.27 4.72 -8.14
N GLU A 14 1.41 5.21 -7.69
CA GLU A 14 2.69 4.49 -7.77
C GLU A 14 2.75 3.35 -6.75
N CYS A 15 1.98 3.43 -5.66
CA CYS A 15 1.98 2.40 -4.61
C CYS A 15 1.28 1.09 -5.00
N VAL A 16 0.51 1.08 -6.09
CA VAL A 16 -0.27 -0.09 -6.50
C VAL A 16 0.63 -1.28 -6.82
N TYR A 17 1.67 -1.09 -7.64
CA TYR A 17 2.59 -2.18 -7.99
C TYR A 17 3.35 -2.76 -6.79
N PRO A 18 4.03 -1.96 -5.95
CA PRO A 18 4.75 -2.53 -4.82
C PRO A 18 3.82 -3.25 -3.83
N LYS A 19 2.62 -2.72 -3.57
CA LYS A 19 1.62 -3.42 -2.77
C LYS A 19 1.19 -4.73 -3.44
N PHE A 20 0.89 -4.69 -4.74
CA PHE A 20 0.45 -5.87 -5.49
C PHE A 20 1.51 -6.97 -5.53
N MET A 21 2.79 -6.63 -5.70
CA MET A 21 3.89 -7.61 -5.64
C MET A 21 3.96 -8.29 -4.26
N VAL A 22 3.85 -7.53 -3.17
CA VAL A 22 3.81 -8.10 -1.81
C VAL A 22 2.60 -9.03 -1.65
N ASP A 23 1.45 -8.59 -2.14
CA ASP A 23 0.19 -9.34 -2.10
C ASP A 23 0.26 -10.66 -2.89
N LEU A 24 0.95 -10.68 -4.04
CA LEU A 24 1.19 -11.88 -4.83
C LEU A 24 2.01 -12.92 -4.05
N VAL A 25 3.02 -12.50 -3.29
CA VAL A 25 3.85 -13.42 -2.49
C VAL A 25 3.10 -13.89 -1.23
N GLN A 26 2.34 -13.01 -0.58
CA GLN A 26 1.55 -13.38 0.61
C GLN A 26 0.49 -14.45 0.30
N GLY A 27 -0.19 -14.32 -0.84
CA GLY A 27 -1.32 -15.17 -1.22
C GLY A 27 -2.57 -14.90 -0.39
N ASP A 28 -3.56 -15.79 -0.51
CA ASP A 28 -4.85 -15.66 0.19
C ASP A 28 -4.80 -16.17 1.64
N GLU A 29 -3.71 -16.83 2.04
CA GLU A 29 -3.57 -17.58 3.28
C GLU A 29 -3.47 -16.72 4.55
N THR A 30 -2.99 -15.48 4.46
CA THR A 30 -2.79 -14.60 5.64
C THR A 30 -4.06 -13.88 6.11
N LYS A 31 -5.17 -13.97 5.37
CA LYS A 31 -6.40 -13.18 5.63
C LYS A 31 -7.62 -14.06 5.95
N ARG A 32 -7.39 -15.27 6.50
CA ARG A 32 -8.45 -16.23 6.87
C ARG A 32 -9.38 -15.76 8.00
N SER A 33 -9.01 -14.74 8.78
CA SER A 33 -9.80 -14.27 9.94
C SER A 33 -10.90 -13.25 9.61
N GLY A 34 -10.95 -12.76 8.38
CA GLY A 34 -11.99 -11.84 7.91
C GLY A 34 -12.00 -11.88 6.40
N GLY A 35 -12.79 -12.81 5.84
CA GLY A 35 -12.72 -13.21 4.45
C GLY A 35 -12.58 -12.03 3.49
N PHE A 36 -11.64 -12.14 2.56
CA PHE A 36 -11.51 -11.23 1.42
C PHE A 36 -12.90 -10.84 0.90
N LEU A 37 -13.25 -9.56 0.99
CA LEU A 37 -14.50 -9.12 0.40
C LEU A 37 -14.47 -9.41 -1.10
N GLN A 38 -15.61 -9.82 -1.65
CA GLN A 38 -15.74 -10.14 -3.07
C GLN A 38 -15.19 -9.02 -3.98
N GLN A 39 -15.31 -7.76 -3.54
CA GLN A 39 -14.73 -6.57 -4.15
C GLN A 39 -13.20 -6.62 -4.24
N GLN A 40 -12.51 -6.89 -3.14
CA GLN A 40 -11.05 -6.99 -3.10
C GLN A 40 -10.55 -8.17 -3.97
N LYS A 41 -11.27 -9.30 -4.00
CA LYS A 41 -10.96 -10.41 -4.91
C LYS A 41 -11.10 -10.01 -6.38
N ARG A 42 -12.17 -9.29 -6.74
CA ARG A 42 -12.39 -8.77 -8.11
C ARG A 42 -11.27 -7.83 -8.51
N LEU A 43 -10.87 -6.91 -7.64
CA LEU A 43 -9.76 -6.00 -7.91
C LEU A 43 -8.45 -6.76 -8.14
N ARG A 44 -8.12 -7.72 -7.27
CA ARG A 44 -6.90 -8.54 -7.44
C ARG A 44 -6.94 -9.37 -8.72
N ALA A 45 -8.09 -9.94 -9.08
CA ALA A 45 -8.26 -10.67 -10.33
C ALA A 45 -8.03 -9.76 -11.54
N ARG A 46 -8.59 -8.53 -11.52
CA ARG A 46 -8.38 -7.53 -12.56
C ARG A 46 -6.90 -7.15 -12.68
N LEU A 47 -6.24 -6.80 -11.57
CA LEU A 47 -4.81 -6.48 -11.53
C LEU A 47 -3.95 -7.62 -12.09
N THR A 48 -4.28 -8.87 -11.72
CA THR A 48 -3.57 -10.05 -12.21
C THR A 48 -3.74 -10.20 -13.72
N GLN A 49 -4.97 -10.07 -14.24
CA GLN A 49 -5.24 -10.16 -15.68
C GLN A 49 -4.55 -9.05 -16.49
N GLU A 50 -4.53 -7.84 -15.96
CA GLU A 50 -3.89 -6.69 -16.57
C GLU A 50 -2.37 -6.89 -16.65
N VAL A 51 -1.72 -7.27 -15.53
CA VAL A 51 -0.29 -7.57 -15.52
C VAL A 51 0.05 -8.75 -16.45
N LEU A 52 -0.74 -9.83 -16.43
CA LEU A 52 -0.55 -10.98 -17.33
C LEU A 52 -0.61 -10.58 -18.80
N SER A 53 -1.52 -9.65 -19.14
CA SER A 53 -1.66 -9.17 -20.51
C SER A 53 -0.44 -8.43 -20.99
N GLN A 54 0.17 -7.60 -20.13
CA GLN A 54 1.30 -6.76 -20.48
C GLN A 54 2.64 -7.50 -20.40
N THR A 55 2.74 -8.52 -19.55
CA THR A 55 3.93 -9.37 -19.42
C THR A 55 4.01 -10.48 -20.46
N GLN A 56 3.02 -10.59 -21.36
CA GLN A 56 2.88 -11.67 -22.36
C GLN A 56 2.86 -13.08 -21.75
N LEU A 57 2.60 -13.21 -20.45
CA LEU A 57 2.51 -14.49 -19.73
C LEU A 57 1.14 -15.17 -19.90
N ARG A 58 0.24 -14.63 -20.73
CA ARG A 58 -1.11 -15.18 -20.99
C ARG A 58 -1.09 -16.66 -21.40
N ALA A 59 -0.07 -17.10 -22.13
CA ALA A 59 0.05 -18.49 -22.60
C ALA A 59 0.21 -19.53 -21.46
N TRP A 60 0.63 -19.10 -20.26
CA TRP A 60 0.87 -19.99 -19.11
C TRP A 60 -0.36 -20.27 -18.25
N VAL A 61 -1.44 -19.48 -18.37
CA VAL A 61 -2.59 -19.51 -17.42
C VAL A 61 -3.57 -20.67 -17.71
N MET A 62 -3.46 -21.33 -18.87
CA MET A 62 -4.45 -22.31 -19.33
C MET A 62 -4.29 -23.73 -18.77
N ALA A 63 -3.39 -23.96 -17.81
CA ALA A 63 -3.02 -25.31 -17.37
C ALA A 63 -3.59 -25.78 -16.02
N GLY A 64 -4.43 -24.99 -15.33
CA GLY A 64 -5.28 -25.43 -14.21
C GLY A 64 -4.76 -26.50 -13.22
N VAL A 65 -3.73 -26.22 -12.41
CA VAL A 65 -3.40 -26.99 -11.18
C VAL A 65 -2.99 -26.07 -10.02
N SER A 66 -3.28 -26.44 -8.77
CA SER A 66 -2.99 -25.61 -7.57
C SER A 66 -1.51 -25.23 -7.39
N SER A 67 -0.56 -26.11 -7.76
CA SER A 67 0.87 -25.78 -7.78
C SER A 67 1.24 -24.73 -8.83
N GLU A 68 0.46 -24.63 -9.91
CA GLU A 68 0.64 -23.59 -10.92
C GLU A 68 0.27 -22.22 -10.39
N HIS A 69 -0.62 -22.11 -9.41
CA HIS A 69 -0.99 -20.82 -8.82
C HIS A 69 0.15 -20.21 -8.00
N LEU A 70 0.93 -21.01 -7.26
CA LEU A 70 2.12 -20.49 -6.57
C LEU A 70 3.22 -20.14 -7.57
N VAL A 71 3.54 -21.06 -8.49
CA VAL A 71 4.57 -20.83 -9.53
C VAL A 71 4.24 -19.60 -10.38
N MET A 72 2.98 -19.43 -10.76
CA MET A 72 2.49 -18.25 -11.48
C MET A 72 2.71 -16.97 -10.67
N ARG A 73 2.34 -16.95 -9.37
CA ARG A 73 2.55 -15.77 -8.51
C ARG A 73 4.03 -15.43 -8.37
N LEU A 74 4.90 -16.43 -8.19
CA LEU A 74 6.35 -16.22 -8.10
C LEU A 74 6.92 -15.63 -9.41
N LYS A 75 6.53 -16.19 -10.56
CA LYS A 75 6.94 -15.66 -11.88
C LYS A 75 6.41 -14.25 -12.14
N LEU A 76 5.17 -13.95 -11.74
CA LEU A 76 4.60 -12.60 -11.86
C LEU A 76 5.38 -11.60 -11.03
N VAL A 77 5.72 -11.93 -9.78
CA VAL A 77 6.50 -11.07 -8.90
C VAL A 77 7.90 -10.83 -9.45
N GLU A 78 8.56 -11.87 -9.92
CA GLU A 78 9.87 -11.79 -10.58
C GLU A 78 9.81 -10.84 -11.80
N LYS A 79 8.85 -11.05 -12.69
CA LYS A 79 8.68 -10.24 -13.90
C LYS A 79 8.36 -8.78 -13.59
N LEU A 80 7.44 -8.55 -12.65
CA LEU A 80 7.06 -7.21 -12.21
C LEU A 80 8.24 -6.46 -11.58
N ALA A 81 8.98 -7.12 -10.69
CA ALA A 81 10.17 -6.52 -10.09
C ALA A 81 11.30 -6.29 -11.10
N GLY A 82 11.35 -7.06 -12.19
CA GLY A 82 12.23 -6.80 -13.33
C GLY A 82 11.85 -5.57 -14.16
N MET A 83 10.56 -5.18 -14.16
CA MET A 83 10.05 -4.04 -14.94
C MET A 83 9.93 -2.74 -14.12
N ILE A 84 9.63 -2.86 -12.83
CA ILE A 84 9.29 -1.75 -11.94
C ILE A 84 10.16 -1.88 -10.69
N ASP A 85 10.63 -0.77 -10.15
CA ASP A 85 11.38 -0.74 -8.89
C ASP A 85 10.43 -0.53 -7.68
N PRO A 86 10.09 -1.57 -6.88
CA PRO A 86 8.95 -1.55 -5.97
C PRO A 86 9.19 -0.85 -4.61
N GLY A 87 10.15 0.08 -4.50
CA GLY A 87 10.51 0.67 -3.19
C GLY A 87 11.26 -0.30 -2.26
N HIS A 88 11.88 0.21 -1.19
CA HIS A 88 12.61 -0.68 -0.26
C HIS A 88 11.65 -1.53 0.61
N LEU A 89 10.51 -0.97 1.01
CA LEU A 89 9.49 -1.69 1.79
C LEU A 89 9.00 -2.97 1.10
N ALA A 90 8.67 -2.92 -0.19
CA ALA A 90 8.17 -4.10 -0.88
C ALA A 90 9.25 -5.16 -1.05
N LEU A 91 10.48 -4.75 -1.42
CA LEU A 91 11.62 -5.68 -1.54
C LEU A 91 11.85 -6.43 -0.23
N MET A 92 11.84 -5.71 0.90
CA MET A 92 11.99 -6.29 2.23
C MET A 92 10.85 -7.26 2.56
N ARG A 93 9.59 -6.84 2.40
CA ARG A 93 8.41 -7.68 2.70
C ARG A 93 8.33 -8.94 1.84
N ILE A 94 8.71 -8.83 0.57
CA ILE A 94 8.77 -9.97 -0.35
C ILE A 94 9.86 -10.96 0.11
N ALA A 95 11.07 -10.46 0.40
CA ALA A 95 12.17 -11.29 0.88
C ALA A 95 11.80 -12.04 2.17
N GLU A 96 11.28 -11.35 3.18
CA GLU A 96 10.84 -11.95 4.44
C GLU A 96 9.79 -13.04 4.23
N ARG A 97 8.79 -12.79 3.36
CA ARG A 97 7.75 -13.77 3.09
C ARG A 97 8.27 -14.99 2.33
N LEU A 98 9.15 -14.81 1.35
CA LEU A 98 9.77 -15.92 0.62
C LEU A 98 10.61 -16.79 1.57
N LEU A 99 11.39 -16.16 2.45
CA LEU A 99 12.19 -16.85 3.46
C LEU A 99 11.32 -17.62 4.46
N PHE A 100 10.21 -17.04 4.91
CA PHE A 100 9.22 -17.72 5.74
C PHE A 100 8.59 -18.92 5.02
N MET A 101 8.21 -18.79 3.74
CA MET A 101 7.66 -19.90 2.95
C MET A 101 8.69 -21.03 2.80
N HIS A 102 9.96 -20.69 2.54
CA HIS A 102 11.04 -21.66 2.47
C HIS A 102 11.19 -22.46 3.78
N GLN A 103 11.10 -21.79 4.94
CA GLN A 103 11.17 -22.45 6.25
C GLN A 103 9.93 -23.30 6.57
N MET A 104 8.75 -22.91 6.13
CA MET A 104 7.50 -23.65 6.40
C MET A 104 7.29 -24.86 5.49
N GLU A 105 7.75 -24.80 4.24
CA GLU A 105 7.56 -25.89 3.27
C GLU A 105 8.61 -26.99 3.39
N ASN A 106 9.82 -26.66 3.88
CA ASN A 106 10.92 -27.61 4.07
C ASN A 106 10.58 -28.81 5.00
N PRO A 107 9.84 -28.65 6.12
CA PRO A 107 9.45 -29.76 6.98
C PRO A 107 8.21 -30.53 6.51
N ARG A 108 7.42 -29.95 5.58
CA ARG A 108 6.07 -30.47 5.25
C ARG A 108 6.04 -31.40 4.04
N GLY A 109 7.12 -31.46 3.24
CA GLY A 109 7.21 -32.37 2.08
C GLY A 109 6.17 -32.14 0.97
N GLN A 110 5.49 -30.98 0.98
CA GLN A 110 4.35 -30.70 0.08
C GLN A 110 4.76 -30.00 -1.24
N ALA A 111 5.91 -29.34 -1.28
CA ALA A 111 6.37 -28.61 -2.47
C ALA A 111 7.38 -29.46 -3.28
N THR A 112 7.29 -29.40 -4.61
CA THR A 112 8.27 -30.03 -5.50
C THR A 112 9.63 -29.35 -5.37
N GLN A 113 10.72 -30.11 -5.50
CA GLN A 113 12.10 -29.59 -5.38
C GLN A 113 12.36 -28.36 -6.27
N GLY A 114 11.76 -28.32 -7.48
CA GLY A 114 11.88 -27.17 -8.38
C GLY A 114 11.28 -25.88 -7.84
N VAL A 115 10.14 -25.94 -7.13
CA VAL A 115 9.49 -24.76 -6.53
C VAL A 115 10.33 -24.23 -5.37
N MET A 116 10.89 -25.12 -4.55
CA MET A 116 11.75 -24.73 -3.43
C MET A 116 13.03 -24.03 -3.89
N LEU A 117 13.65 -24.50 -4.98
CA LEU A 117 14.80 -23.82 -5.60
C LEU A 117 14.41 -22.42 -6.12
N GLN A 118 13.23 -22.29 -6.75
CA GLN A 118 12.74 -20.99 -7.21
C GLN A 118 12.50 -20.02 -6.05
N ILE A 119 11.89 -20.47 -4.95
CA ILE A 119 11.68 -19.65 -3.74
C ILE A 119 13.02 -19.18 -3.17
N SER A 120 14.01 -20.08 -3.05
CA SER A 120 15.34 -19.73 -2.55
C SER A 120 16.03 -18.69 -3.43
N ALA A 121 16.06 -18.91 -4.74
CA ALA A 121 16.71 -17.99 -5.67
C ALA A 121 16.06 -16.60 -5.65
N LEU A 122 14.72 -16.54 -5.62
CA LEU A 122 14.00 -15.26 -5.50
C LEU A 122 14.26 -14.60 -4.14
N SER A 123 14.29 -15.37 -3.04
CA SER A 123 14.57 -14.85 -1.71
C SER A 123 15.93 -14.14 -1.66
N ASP A 124 16.97 -14.79 -2.20
CA ASP A 124 18.31 -14.21 -2.26
C ASP A 124 18.36 -12.96 -3.13
N TRP A 125 17.72 -13.00 -4.30
CA TRP A 125 17.65 -11.87 -5.21
C TRP A 125 16.95 -10.65 -4.59
N PHE A 126 15.79 -10.83 -3.96
CA PHE A 126 15.06 -9.75 -3.29
C PHE A 126 15.83 -9.21 -2.07
N THR A 127 16.50 -10.09 -1.32
CA THR A 127 17.33 -9.70 -0.16
C THR A 127 18.50 -8.82 -0.60
N GLN A 128 19.24 -9.24 -1.63
CA GLN A 128 20.37 -8.48 -2.17
C GLN A 128 19.91 -7.12 -2.71
N ARG A 129 18.80 -7.09 -3.46
CA ARG A 129 18.25 -5.85 -4.02
C ARG A 129 17.75 -4.90 -2.94
N SER A 130 17.12 -5.43 -1.89
CA SER A 130 16.72 -4.65 -0.70
C SER A 130 17.95 -4.02 -0.03
N ALA A 131 19.01 -4.80 0.20
CA ALA A 131 20.24 -4.31 0.81
C ALA A 131 20.93 -3.23 -0.04
N TYR A 132 20.98 -3.41 -1.37
CA TYR A 132 21.50 -2.40 -2.30
C TYR A 132 20.68 -1.11 -2.23
N LYS A 133 19.34 -1.23 -2.29
CA LYS A 133 18.45 -0.07 -2.25
C LYS A 133 18.57 0.69 -0.92
N LYS A 134 18.64 -0.01 0.21
CA LYS A 134 18.91 0.58 1.52
C LYS A 134 20.20 1.40 1.52
N LYS A 135 21.31 0.86 1.00
CA LYS A 135 22.60 1.56 0.90
C LYS A 135 22.48 2.82 0.04
N ALA A 136 21.84 2.72 -1.12
CA ALA A 136 21.65 3.86 -2.04
C ALA A 136 20.80 4.98 -1.42
N LEU A 137 19.74 4.63 -0.69
CA LEU A 137 18.87 5.59 0.01
C LEU A 137 19.64 6.36 1.10
N VAL A 138 20.46 5.65 1.89
CA VAL A 138 21.29 6.28 2.93
C VAL A 138 22.33 7.23 2.32
N GLN A 139 22.95 6.85 1.19
CA GLN A 139 23.97 7.69 0.52
C GLN A 139 23.40 8.96 -0.11
N ARG A 140 22.17 8.92 -0.64
CA ARG A 140 21.55 10.05 -1.36
C ARG A 140 20.83 11.05 -0.45
N GLY A 141 20.81 10.81 0.86
CA GLY A 141 20.16 11.68 1.84
C GLY A 141 18.65 11.42 1.95
N LEU A 142 18.26 10.63 2.96
CA LEU A 142 16.87 10.24 3.21
C LEU A 142 15.90 11.43 3.33
N THR A 143 16.32 12.50 3.98
CA THR A 143 15.47 13.69 4.22
C THR A 143 15.12 14.42 2.93
N VAL A 144 16.07 14.55 2.00
CA VAL A 144 15.86 15.24 0.72
C VAL A 144 14.86 14.45 -0.12
N GLN A 145 15.07 13.14 -0.25
CA GLN A 145 14.18 12.27 -1.02
C GLN A 145 12.77 12.20 -0.40
N ALA A 146 12.66 12.20 0.92
CA ALA A 146 11.37 12.26 1.61
C ALA A 146 10.64 13.58 1.33
N GLY A 147 11.37 14.70 1.37
CA GLY A 147 10.84 16.03 1.03
C GLY A 147 10.30 16.10 -0.40
N GLU A 148 11.14 15.74 -1.38
CA GLU A 148 10.76 15.70 -2.80
C GLU A 148 9.53 14.82 -3.04
N HIS A 149 9.52 13.61 -2.46
CA HIS A 149 8.40 12.69 -2.60
C HIS A 149 7.12 13.26 -1.98
N SER A 150 7.20 13.86 -0.79
CA SER A 150 6.05 14.51 -0.15
C SER A 150 5.47 15.65 -1.00
N GLU A 151 6.31 16.53 -1.54
CA GLU A 151 5.87 17.62 -2.41
C GLU A 151 5.23 17.11 -3.71
N GLN A 152 5.79 16.06 -4.31
CA GLN A 152 5.23 15.43 -5.50
C GLN A 152 3.80 14.90 -5.23
N ILE A 153 3.60 14.16 -4.15
CA ILE A 153 2.29 13.60 -3.79
C ILE A 153 1.28 14.70 -3.46
N PHE A 154 1.67 15.73 -2.70
CA PHE A 154 0.76 16.83 -2.37
C PHE A 154 0.47 17.74 -3.55
N THR A 155 1.38 17.87 -4.50
CA THR A 155 1.11 18.55 -5.78
C THR A 155 0.07 17.79 -6.59
N ARG A 156 0.16 16.46 -6.67
CA ARG A 156 -0.88 15.62 -7.32
C ARG A 156 -2.24 15.74 -6.62
N TRP A 157 -2.26 15.71 -5.29
CA TRP A 157 -3.50 15.90 -4.53
C TRP A 157 -4.12 17.26 -4.85
N ARG A 158 -3.36 18.36 -4.74
CA ARG A 158 -3.84 19.71 -5.05
C ARG A 158 -4.32 19.87 -6.51
N ALA A 159 -3.75 19.10 -7.43
CA ALA A 159 -4.17 19.06 -8.83
C ALA A 159 -5.44 18.20 -9.08
N GLY A 160 -6.09 17.66 -8.05
CA GLY A 160 -7.32 16.89 -8.16
C GLY A 160 -7.13 15.43 -8.56
N ALA A 161 -5.90 14.90 -8.56
CA ALA A 161 -5.64 13.51 -8.95
C ALA A 161 -6.35 12.48 -8.05
N TYR A 162 -6.77 12.90 -6.85
CA TYR A 162 -7.45 12.06 -5.87
C TYR A 162 -8.95 12.35 -5.76
N ASP A 163 -9.54 13.11 -6.68
CA ASP A 163 -10.92 13.59 -6.52
C ASP A 163 -11.99 12.49 -6.50
N GLY A 164 -11.67 11.32 -7.05
CA GLY A 164 -12.53 10.13 -7.05
C GLY A 164 -12.67 9.43 -5.70
N TRP A 165 -11.95 9.86 -4.65
CA TRP A 165 -12.11 9.36 -3.28
C TRP A 165 -12.75 10.41 -2.35
N SER A 166 -13.38 9.94 -1.27
CA SER A 166 -13.90 10.80 -0.19
C SER A 166 -12.77 11.62 0.44
N LEU A 167 -13.06 12.75 1.06
CA LEU A 167 -12.04 13.64 1.63
C LEU A 167 -10.99 12.94 2.52
N PRO A 168 -11.39 12.17 3.54
CA PRO A 168 -10.40 11.42 4.33
C PRO A 168 -9.78 10.27 3.52
N GLY A 169 -10.47 9.72 2.52
CA GLY A 169 -9.92 8.76 1.56
C GLY A 169 -8.77 9.35 0.74
N ARG A 170 -8.87 10.61 0.28
CA ARG A 170 -7.78 11.32 -0.42
C ARG A 170 -6.54 11.43 0.45
N CYS A 171 -6.75 11.76 1.72
CA CYS A 171 -5.68 11.83 2.71
C CYS A 171 -5.03 10.45 2.90
N PHE A 172 -5.84 9.41 3.09
CA PHE A 172 -5.33 8.03 3.20
C PHE A 172 -4.52 7.61 1.95
N ILE A 173 -5.02 7.86 0.74
CA ILE A 173 -4.32 7.55 -0.52
C ILE A 173 -2.97 8.27 -0.58
N ALA A 174 -2.93 9.57 -0.29
CA ALA A 174 -1.68 10.32 -0.27
C ALA A 174 -0.69 9.74 0.75
N LEU A 175 -1.14 9.38 1.95
CA LEU A 175 -0.29 8.79 2.98
C LEU A 175 0.18 7.37 2.60
N GLU A 176 -0.65 6.59 1.92
CA GLU A 176 -0.30 5.25 1.44
C GLU A 176 0.73 5.32 0.30
N GLU A 177 0.58 6.27 -0.65
CA GLU A 177 1.62 6.57 -1.66
C GLU A 177 2.97 6.87 -0.98
N LEU A 178 2.95 7.74 0.04
CA LEU A 178 4.13 8.09 0.81
C LEU A 178 4.72 6.89 1.56
N ARG A 179 3.89 6.02 2.13
CA ARG A 179 4.31 4.82 2.88
C ARG A 179 5.11 3.85 2.02
N TRP A 180 4.72 3.65 0.76
CA TRP A 180 5.40 2.74 -0.17
C TRP A 180 6.62 3.35 -0.87
N GLY A 181 6.76 4.68 -0.88
CA GLY A 181 7.88 5.38 -1.52
C GLY A 181 8.96 5.90 -0.56
N ALA A 182 9.75 6.87 -1.05
CA ALA A 182 10.95 7.36 -0.38
C ALA A 182 10.69 8.01 0.99
N PHE A 183 9.55 8.69 1.15
CA PHE A 183 9.13 9.25 2.44
C PHE A 183 8.99 8.16 3.51
N GLY A 184 8.25 7.09 3.22
CA GLY A 184 8.10 5.96 4.12
C GLY A 184 9.44 5.25 4.38
N ASP A 185 10.31 5.17 3.38
CA ASP A 185 11.64 4.59 3.55
C ASP A 185 12.49 5.44 4.51
N ALA A 186 12.42 6.77 4.43
CA ALA A 186 13.03 7.66 5.40
C ALA A 186 12.43 7.50 6.81
N CYS A 187 11.11 7.31 6.93
CA CYS A 187 10.48 7.02 8.23
C CYS A 187 10.97 5.70 8.85
N ARG A 188 11.34 4.71 8.05
CA ARG A 188 11.81 3.40 8.53
C ARG A 188 13.32 3.33 8.78
N LEU A 189 14.10 4.09 8.01
CA LEU A 189 15.56 4.02 8.00
C LEU A 189 16.23 5.20 8.69
N GLY A 190 15.52 6.31 8.88
CA GLY A 190 16.02 7.52 9.53
C GLY A 190 16.10 7.39 11.05
N ASN A 191 16.81 8.33 11.68
CA ASN A 191 16.84 8.45 13.13
C ASN A 191 15.56 9.12 13.68
N ALA A 192 15.31 9.00 14.97
CA ALA A 192 14.07 9.46 15.59
C ALA A 192 13.78 10.97 15.35
N ASP A 193 14.80 11.83 15.42
CA ASP A 193 14.64 13.27 15.25
C ASP A 193 14.23 13.63 13.82
N VAL A 194 14.89 13.01 12.82
CA VAL A 194 14.56 13.18 11.40
C VAL A 194 13.15 12.66 11.14
N VAL A 195 12.79 11.50 11.68
CA VAL A 195 11.45 10.93 11.50
C VAL A 195 10.38 11.82 12.12
N SER A 196 10.63 12.40 13.31
CA SER A 196 9.71 13.36 13.93
C SER A 196 9.51 14.60 13.05
N MET A 197 10.61 15.21 12.59
CA MET A 197 10.57 16.38 11.71
C MET A 197 9.80 16.10 10.41
N LEU A 198 10.05 14.95 9.77
CA LEU A 198 9.33 14.54 8.55
C LEU A 198 7.83 14.37 8.81
N LYS A 199 7.45 13.72 9.92
CA LYS A 199 6.05 13.54 10.31
C LYS A 199 5.38 14.89 10.65
N ASP A 200 6.08 15.82 11.30
CA ASP A 200 5.55 17.15 11.63
C ASP A 200 5.24 17.97 10.37
N ASN A 201 6.15 17.95 9.39
CA ASN A 201 5.94 18.58 8.09
C ASN A 201 4.76 17.93 7.35
N LEU A 202 4.72 16.60 7.30
CA LEU A 202 3.63 15.85 6.68
C LEU A 202 2.27 16.17 7.31
N ARG A 203 2.18 16.22 8.65
CA ARG A 203 0.94 16.60 9.35
C ARG A 203 0.49 18.01 8.96
N THR A 204 1.42 18.94 8.80
CA THR A 204 1.11 20.32 8.36
C THR A 204 0.51 20.32 6.95
N MET A 205 1.18 19.66 5.99
CA MET A 205 0.71 19.59 4.59
C MET A 205 -0.66 18.90 4.48
N ALA A 206 -0.80 17.72 5.09
CA ALA A 206 -2.04 16.93 5.09
C ALA A 206 -3.20 17.67 5.75
N THR A 207 -2.96 18.34 6.87
CA THR A 207 -3.98 19.11 7.58
C THR A 207 -4.47 20.28 6.74
N GLN A 208 -3.55 21.02 6.10
CA GLN A 208 -3.92 22.14 5.24
C GLN A 208 -4.71 21.68 4.01
N ALA A 209 -4.26 20.61 3.34
CA ALA A 209 -4.96 20.07 2.18
C ALA A 209 -6.38 19.60 2.52
N LEU A 210 -6.55 18.90 3.65
CA LEU A 210 -7.85 18.40 4.08
C LEU A 210 -8.78 19.52 4.56
N ALA A 211 -8.25 20.51 5.29
CA ALA A 211 -9.01 21.68 5.76
C ALA A 211 -9.50 22.54 4.59
N HIS A 212 -8.65 22.75 3.58
CA HIS A 212 -9.03 23.45 2.36
C HIS A 212 -10.17 22.73 1.61
N SER A 213 -10.16 21.40 1.61
CA SER A 213 -11.19 20.58 0.94
C SER A 213 -12.59 20.69 1.58
N VAL A 214 -12.68 21.11 2.85
CA VAL A 214 -13.97 21.38 3.53
C VAL A 214 -14.26 22.87 3.70
N ASN A 215 -13.41 23.74 3.14
CA ASN A 215 -13.48 25.19 3.31
C ASN A 215 -13.61 25.62 4.78
N ALA A 216 -12.80 25.03 5.66
CA ALA A 216 -12.82 25.31 7.08
C ALA A 216 -11.40 25.45 7.65
N ALA A 217 -11.27 26.03 8.84
CA ALA A 217 -9.99 26.08 9.53
C ALA A 217 -9.53 24.66 9.95
N PRO A 218 -8.21 24.39 10.01
CA PRO A 218 -7.64 23.11 10.46
C PRO A 218 -8.21 22.50 11.75
N THR A 219 -8.68 23.36 12.66
CA THR A 219 -9.20 23.01 13.98
C THR A 219 -10.72 23.00 14.05
N THR A 220 -11.41 23.45 13.00
CA THR A 220 -12.88 23.41 12.93
C THR A 220 -13.36 21.97 12.98
N ARG A 221 -14.29 21.69 13.90
CA ARG A 221 -14.78 20.34 14.16
C ARG A 221 -16.05 20.06 13.37
N HIS A 222 -16.08 18.91 12.73
CA HIS A 222 -17.23 18.38 12.02
C HIS A 222 -17.52 16.97 12.51
N TYR A 223 -18.78 16.54 12.40
CA TYR A 223 -19.13 15.16 12.72
C TYR A 223 -18.46 14.20 11.73
N TYR A 224 -18.09 13.01 12.21
CA TYR A 224 -17.39 12.02 11.38
C TYR A 224 -18.17 11.64 10.11
N HIS A 225 -19.50 11.62 10.16
CA HIS A 225 -20.31 11.34 8.99
C HIS A 225 -20.13 12.43 7.92
N GLN A 226 -19.91 13.69 8.26
CA GLN A 226 -19.65 14.74 7.26
C GLN A 226 -18.35 14.45 6.49
N TRP A 227 -17.32 13.99 7.19
CA TRP A 227 -16.06 13.56 6.59
C TRP A 227 -16.23 12.32 5.71
N LEU A 228 -16.93 11.28 6.21
CA LEU A 228 -17.07 10.00 5.52
C LEU A 228 -18.13 10.01 4.41
N SER A 229 -19.13 10.89 4.49
CA SER A 229 -20.26 10.98 3.55
C SER A 229 -20.02 11.97 2.41
N THR A 230 -18.87 12.65 2.39
CA THR A 230 -18.57 13.58 1.28
C THR A 230 -18.57 12.80 -0.03
N PRO A 231 -19.45 13.13 -1.00
CA PRO A 231 -19.54 12.40 -2.25
C PRO A 231 -18.23 12.62 -3.00
N ALA A 232 -17.55 11.54 -3.34
CA ALA A 232 -16.58 11.59 -4.41
C ALA A 232 -17.36 11.95 -5.68
N VAL A 233 -17.01 13.05 -6.34
CA VAL A 233 -17.60 13.39 -7.64
C VAL A 233 -17.29 12.22 -8.57
N GLY A 234 -18.33 11.49 -9.01
CA GLY A 234 -18.15 10.29 -9.82
C GLY A 234 -17.52 9.10 -9.08
N GLY A 235 -17.71 8.99 -7.76
CA GLY A 235 -17.22 7.90 -6.90
C GLY A 235 -17.70 6.51 -7.33
N SER A 236 -17.07 5.98 -8.38
CA SER A 236 -17.31 4.63 -8.89
C SER A 236 -17.04 3.60 -7.78
N SER A 237 -17.79 2.49 -7.79
CA SER A 237 -17.51 1.31 -6.96
C SER A 237 -16.03 0.94 -7.01
N GLU A 238 -15.37 1.14 -8.15
CA GLU A 238 -13.95 0.83 -8.32
C GLU A 238 -13.00 1.65 -7.44
N HIS A 239 -13.32 2.92 -7.15
CA HIS A 239 -12.50 3.74 -6.24
C HIS A 239 -12.62 3.23 -4.80
N ASN A 240 -13.82 2.82 -4.38
CA ASN A 240 -14.03 2.23 -3.06
C ASN A 240 -13.37 0.84 -2.96
N ASP A 241 -13.42 0.03 -4.01
CA ASP A 241 -12.75 -1.27 -4.05
C ASP A 241 -11.22 -1.11 -3.95
N MET A 242 -10.65 -0.13 -4.67
CA MET A 242 -9.24 0.24 -4.57
C MET A 242 -8.88 0.73 -3.17
N LEU A 243 -9.67 1.63 -2.59
CA LEU A 243 -9.42 2.18 -1.25
C LEU A 243 -9.47 1.07 -0.18
N SER A 244 -10.46 0.19 -0.27
CA SER A 244 -10.62 -0.97 0.61
C SER A 244 -9.43 -1.92 0.51
N TRP A 245 -8.93 -2.18 -0.70
CA TRP A 245 -7.75 -3.01 -0.90
C TRP A 245 -6.47 -2.33 -0.42
N LEU A 246 -6.25 -1.04 -0.69
CA LEU A 246 -5.09 -0.30 -0.18
C LEU A 246 -5.06 -0.29 1.37
N GLY A 247 -6.23 -0.21 2.00
CA GLY A 247 -6.40 -0.27 3.45
C GLY A 247 -6.62 -1.66 4.04
N ASP A 248 -6.37 -2.75 3.31
CA ASP A 248 -6.62 -4.12 3.79
C ASP A 248 -5.71 -4.59 4.93
N TRP A 249 -4.68 -3.79 5.26
CA TRP A 249 -3.81 -3.98 6.41
C TRP A 249 -4.30 -3.24 7.67
N CYS A 250 -5.28 -2.33 7.52
CA CYS A 250 -5.85 -1.61 8.65
C CYS A 250 -6.59 -2.57 9.58
N ASP A 251 -6.63 -2.23 10.85
CA ASP A 251 -7.28 -3.01 11.90
C ASP A 251 -8.15 -2.06 12.73
N ALA A 252 -9.34 -2.51 13.14
CA ALA A 252 -10.31 -1.63 13.78
C ALA A 252 -9.85 -1.11 15.15
N GLU A 253 -9.00 -1.87 15.86
CA GLU A 253 -8.49 -1.48 17.18
C GLU A 253 -7.20 -0.67 17.07
N ARG A 254 -6.27 -1.11 16.21
CA ARG A 254 -4.95 -0.47 16.06
C ARG A 254 -4.97 0.74 15.13
N HIS A 255 -5.85 0.73 14.14
CA HIS A 255 -5.93 1.76 13.09
C HIS A 255 -7.38 2.27 12.92
N PRO A 256 -8.06 2.71 14.00
CA PRO A 256 -9.49 2.99 13.97
C PRO A 256 -9.89 4.07 12.96
N VAL A 257 -9.04 5.07 12.71
CA VAL A 257 -9.33 6.13 11.74
C VAL A 257 -9.17 5.59 10.32
N SER A 258 -8.01 5.04 9.98
CA SER A 258 -7.71 4.49 8.66
C SER A 258 -8.65 3.33 8.29
N TRP A 259 -9.02 2.49 9.25
CA TRP A 259 -10.04 1.46 9.10
C TRP A 259 -11.40 2.06 8.73
N SER A 260 -11.87 3.05 9.47
CA SER A 260 -13.19 3.67 9.22
C SER A 260 -13.24 4.40 7.87
N VAL A 261 -12.09 4.86 7.39
CA VAL A 261 -11.96 5.51 6.07
C VAL A 261 -11.94 4.50 4.93
N THR A 262 -11.25 3.38 5.10
CA THR A 262 -10.99 2.42 4.01
C THR A 262 -12.01 1.29 3.96
N GLN A 263 -12.49 0.82 5.12
CA GLN A 263 -13.44 -0.28 5.26
C GLN A 263 -14.88 0.23 5.40
N ARG A 264 -15.32 1.08 4.47
CA ARG A 264 -16.65 1.75 4.51
C ARG A 264 -17.86 0.79 4.45
N TRP A 265 -17.62 -0.47 4.12
CA TRP A 265 -18.61 -1.55 4.15
C TRP A 265 -18.80 -2.14 5.56
N GLN A 266 -17.93 -1.80 6.51
CA GLN A 266 -18.04 -2.16 7.91
C GLN A 266 -18.52 -0.98 8.76
N ASN A 267 -18.87 -1.30 10.00
CA ASN A 267 -19.14 -0.29 11.01
C ASN A 267 -17.88 0.53 11.29
N VAL A 268 -18.09 1.83 11.52
CA VAL A 268 -17.06 2.74 11.98
C VAL A 268 -16.47 2.23 13.30
N ALA A 269 -15.14 2.13 13.34
CA ALA A 269 -14.41 1.61 14.49
C ALA A 269 -14.72 2.40 15.76
N LEU A 270 -14.66 1.73 16.92
CA LEU A 270 -14.93 2.37 18.21
C LEU A 270 -13.95 3.52 18.51
N GLY A 271 -12.68 3.38 18.09
CA GLY A 271 -11.66 4.41 18.25
C GLY A 271 -11.81 5.62 17.33
N MET A 272 -12.73 5.61 16.35
CA MET A 272 -12.93 6.73 15.43
C MET A 272 -13.55 7.93 16.16
N PRO A 273 -12.92 9.11 16.12
CA PRO A 273 -13.49 10.33 16.68
C PRO A 273 -14.85 10.67 16.06
N ARG A 274 -15.90 10.79 16.89
CA ARG A 274 -17.25 11.17 16.42
C ARG A 274 -17.37 12.63 16.01
N LEU A 275 -16.54 13.49 16.61
CA LEU A 275 -16.39 14.91 16.31
C LEU A 275 -14.90 15.22 16.14
N CYS A 276 -14.49 15.59 14.92
CA CYS A 276 -13.08 15.77 14.56
C CYS A 276 -12.87 16.91 13.57
N SER A 277 -11.69 17.51 13.66
CA SER A 277 -11.19 18.47 12.69
C SER A 277 -10.25 17.79 11.69
N ALA A 278 -9.88 18.49 10.62
CA ALA A 278 -8.87 18.04 9.67
C ALA A 278 -7.57 17.64 10.40
N LYS A 279 -7.10 18.50 11.32
CA LYS A 279 -5.92 18.23 12.14
C LYS A 279 -6.04 16.92 12.92
N ARG A 280 -7.17 16.70 13.61
CA ARG A 280 -7.37 15.48 14.42
C ARG A 280 -7.36 14.21 13.58
N LEU A 281 -7.95 14.25 12.39
CA LEU A 281 -7.96 13.11 11.46
C LEU A 281 -6.55 12.80 10.93
N VAL A 282 -5.85 13.85 10.50
CA VAL A 282 -4.49 13.73 9.95
C VAL A 282 -3.50 13.26 11.00
N ASP A 283 -3.53 13.85 12.20
CA ASP A 283 -2.65 13.45 13.29
C ASP A 283 -2.81 11.94 13.58
N ALA A 284 -4.04 11.44 13.63
CA ALA A 284 -4.32 10.01 13.83
C ALA A 284 -3.83 9.15 12.65
N MET A 285 -4.17 9.49 11.40
CA MET A 285 -3.75 8.69 10.24
C MET A 285 -2.22 8.65 10.07
N VAL A 286 -1.51 9.76 10.31
CA VAL A 286 -0.05 9.79 10.24
C VAL A 286 0.57 8.88 11.31
N GLU A 287 0.02 8.84 12.52
CA GLU A 287 0.47 7.89 13.54
C GLU A 287 0.16 6.44 13.19
N GLU A 288 -1.04 6.16 12.67
CA GLU A 288 -1.43 4.79 12.29
C GLU A 288 -0.60 4.25 11.12
N ILE A 289 -0.32 5.07 10.09
CA ILE A 289 0.35 4.64 8.85
C ILE A 289 1.87 4.59 9.00
N PHE A 290 2.45 5.53 9.75
CA PHE A 290 3.90 5.66 9.97
C PHE A 290 4.29 5.32 11.41
N ALA A 291 3.52 4.47 12.08
CA ALA A 291 3.93 3.86 13.34
C ALA A 291 5.29 3.17 13.14
N PRO A 292 6.19 3.19 14.13
CA PRO A 292 7.37 2.35 14.12
C PRO A 292 6.92 0.92 13.83
N SER A 293 7.54 0.28 12.84
CA SER A 293 7.28 -1.13 12.61
C SER A 293 7.70 -1.84 13.88
N SER A 294 6.73 -2.28 14.70
CA SER A 294 7.00 -3.32 15.68
C SER A 294 7.48 -4.48 14.84
N LEU A 295 8.80 -4.70 14.83
CA LEU A 295 9.39 -5.98 14.43
C LEU A 295 8.49 -7.02 15.07
N MET A 296 7.75 -7.75 14.24
CA MET A 296 6.85 -8.79 14.71
C MET A 296 7.68 -9.72 15.59
N GLY A 297 7.31 -9.81 16.86
CA GLY A 297 7.59 -11.00 17.66
C GLY A 297 6.75 -12.16 17.17
#